data_AF-A0A972E6R2-F1
#
_entry.id   AF-A0A972E6R2-F1
#
_cell.length_a   1.000
_cell.length_b   1.000
_cell.length_c   1.000
_cell.angle_alpha   90.00
_cell.angle_beta   90.00
_cell.angle_gamma   90.00
#
_symmetry.space_group_name_H-M   'P 1'
#
loop_
_entity.id
_entity.type
_entity.pdbx_description
1 polymer ?
#
loop_
_entity_poly.entity_id
_entity_poly.type
_entity_poly.pdbx_seq_one_letter_code
_entity_poly.pdbx_strand_id
1 'polypeptide(L)'
;MVTMFIALLVVVMSFNLFAISYQLNGINRLLLGIPMSIFESAVVLYNLEPNQKPYFDKVILIDNVHSYFDYSIVRYCDEYDIDIVYYDPISHAITFSDKPEAVKINITATLDFSYQYQKSMFYEIR
;
A
#
# COMPACT_ATOMS: atom_id res chain seq x y z
N MET A 1 -18.91 -13.65 -41.18
CA MET A 1 -19.54 -12.75 -40.18
C MET A 1 -19.24 -13.20 -38.75
N VAL A 2 -19.52 -14.47 -38.38
CA VAL A 2 -19.22 -15.00 -37.03
C VAL A 2 -17.73 -14.86 -36.65
N THR A 3 -16.81 -15.16 -37.57
CA THR A 3 -15.36 -15.02 -37.34
C THR A 3 -14.92 -13.58 -37.08
N MET A 4 -15.51 -12.61 -37.79
CA MET A 4 -15.25 -11.18 -37.58
C MET A 4 -15.77 -10.72 -36.21
N PHE A 5 -16.93 -11.22 -35.79
CA PHE A 5 -17.48 -10.95 -34.46
C PHE A 5 -16.62 -11.54 -33.35
N ILE A 6 -16.16 -12.79 -33.51
CA ILE A 6 -15.24 -13.44 -32.55
C ILE A 6 -13.92 -12.65 -32.46
N ALA A 7 -13.37 -12.24 -33.60
CA ALA A 7 -12.13 -11.46 -33.63
C ALA A 7 -12.29 -10.12 -32.88
N LEU A 8 -13.41 -9.41 -33.09
CA LEU A 8 -13.71 -8.19 -32.37
C LEU A 8 -13.80 -8.42 -30.85
N LEU A 9 -14.46 -9.50 -30.43
CA LEU A 9 -14.62 -9.85 -29.03
C LEU A 9 -13.26 -10.15 -28.37
N VAL A 10 -12.39 -10.89 -29.05
CA VAL A 10 -11.02 -11.18 -28.58
C VAL A 10 -10.20 -9.89 -28.42
N VAL A 11 -10.31 -8.96 -29.36
CA VAL A 11 -9.63 -7.66 -29.30
C VAL A 11 -10.11 -6.86 -28.09
N VAL A 12 -11.43 -6.76 -27.87
CA VAL A 12 -11.99 -6.05 -26.71
C VAL A 12 -11.53 -6.69 -25.40
N MET A 13 -11.55 -8.02 -25.30
CA MET A 13 -11.05 -8.72 -24.10
C MET A 13 -9.56 -8.46 -23.85
N SER A 14 -8.76 -8.40 -24.92
CA SER A 14 -7.32 -8.13 -24.81
C SER A 14 -7.04 -6.71 -24.32
N PHE A 15 -7.81 -5.70 -24.77
CA PHE A 15 -7.71 -4.34 -24.25
C PHE A 15 -8.11 -4.26 -22.77
N ASN A 16 -9.16 -4.95 -22.36
CA ASN A 16 -9.57 -4.99 -20.94
C ASN A 16 -8.51 -5.65 -20.06
N LEU A 17 -7.94 -6.78 -20.49
CA LEU A 17 -6.86 -7.46 -19.77
C LEU A 17 -5.61 -6.58 -19.68
N PHE A 18 -5.29 -5.85 -20.74
CA PHE A 18 -4.18 -4.90 -20.75
C PHE A 18 -4.41 -3.75 -19.75
N ALA A 19 -5.61 -3.17 -19.72
CA ALA A 19 -5.97 -2.11 -18.78
C ALA A 19 -5.82 -2.57 -17.32
N ILE A 20 -6.40 -3.73 -16.96
CA ILE A 20 -6.28 -4.31 -15.61
C ILE A 20 -4.80 -4.59 -15.28
N SER A 21 -4.05 -5.16 -16.22
CA SER A 21 -2.62 -5.46 -16.01
C SER A 21 -1.79 -4.20 -15.78
N TYR A 22 -2.10 -3.12 -16.49
CA TYR A 22 -1.47 -1.81 -16.32
C TYR A 22 -1.75 -1.23 -14.93
N GLN A 23 -3.02 -1.23 -14.50
CA GLN A 23 -3.42 -0.76 -13.17
C GLN A 23 -2.73 -1.58 -12.05
N LEU A 24 -2.77 -2.91 -12.15
CA LEU A 24 -2.13 -3.82 -11.21
C LEU A 24 -0.63 -3.55 -11.08
N ASN A 25 0.08 -3.41 -12.21
CA ASN A 25 1.51 -3.18 -12.19
C ASN A 25 1.85 -1.80 -11.61
N GLY A 26 1.05 -0.78 -11.93
CA GLY A 26 1.15 0.55 -11.35
C GLY A 26 1.06 0.53 -9.82
N ILE A 27 -0.02 -0.06 -9.27
CA ILE A 27 -0.23 -0.16 -7.82
C ILE A 27 0.88 -0.98 -7.16
N ASN A 28 1.29 -2.10 -7.78
CA ASN A 28 2.40 -2.91 -7.28
C ASN A 28 3.70 -2.11 -7.18
N ARG A 29 4.00 -1.31 -8.20
CA ARG A 29 5.20 -0.48 -8.23
C ARG A 29 5.14 0.64 -7.19
N LEU A 30 3.97 1.25 -6.96
CA LEU A 30 3.80 2.23 -5.90
C LEU A 30 4.05 1.60 -4.53
N LEU A 31 3.43 0.46 -4.25
CA LEU A 31 3.59 -0.21 -2.95
C LEU A 31 5.02 -0.70 -2.73
N LEU A 32 5.67 -1.29 -3.73
CA LEU A 32 7.08 -1.72 -3.60
C LEU A 32 8.07 -0.55 -3.62
N GLY A 33 7.64 0.60 -4.14
CA GLY A 33 8.45 1.79 -4.34
C GLY A 33 8.18 2.91 -3.35
N ILE A 34 7.49 2.64 -2.23
CA ILE A 34 7.26 3.62 -1.17
C ILE A 34 8.64 4.12 -0.69
N PRO A 35 8.91 5.43 -0.79
CA PRO A 35 10.17 5.99 -0.29
C PRO A 35 10.36 5.70 1.20
N MET A 36 11.54 5.21 1.58
CA MET A 36 11.92 4.94 2.97
C MET A 36 11.69 6.15 3.89
N SER A 37 11.89 7.36 3.35
CA SER A 37 11.71 8.63 4.05
C SER A 37 10.31 8.84 4.62
N ILE A 38 9.27 8.21 4.05
CA ILE A 38 7.90 8.25 4.57
C ILE A 38 7.83 7.61 5.95
N PHE A 39 8.53 6.49 6.12
CA PHE A 39 8.61 5.78 7.39
C PHE A 39 9.60 6.44 8.34
N GLU A 40 10.80 6.79 7.85
CA GLU A 40 11.87 7.36 8.69
C GLU A 40 11.48 8.71 9.31
N SER A 41 10.73 9.54 8.58
CA SER A 41 10.24 10.83 9.11
C SER A 41 9.19 10.68 10.21
N ALA A 42 8.57 9.51 10.34
CA ALA A 42 7.64 9.18 11.42
C ALA A 42 8.32 8.48 12.60
N VAL A 43 9.63 8.23 12.56
CA VAL A 43 10.36 7.60 13.67
C VAL A 43 10.74 8.64 14.72
N VAL A 44 10.33 8.40 15.97
CA VAL A 44 10.69 9.25 17.10
C VAL A 44 12.06 8.84 17.63
N LEU A 45 13.06 9.71 17.42
CA LEU A 45 14.44 9.51 17.89
C LEU A 45 14.85 10.46 19.04
N TYR A 46 14.13 11.57 19.23
CA TYR A 46 14.44 12.59 20.22
C TYR A 46 13.66 12.38 21.52
N ASN A 47 14.26 12.72 22.67
CA ASN A 47 13.70 12.51 24.02
C ASN A 47 13.40 11.04 24.39
N LEU A 48 14.09 10.09 23.75
CA LEU A 48 14.07 8.71 24.22
C LEU A 48 14.78 8.64 25.57
N GLU A 49 14.14 8.00 26.54
CA GLU A 49 14.83 7.59 27.76
C GLU A 49 15.99 6.64 27.42
N PRO A 50 17.03 6.52 28.25
CA PRO A 50 18.24 5.76 27.93
C PRO A 50 18.03 4.29 27.50
N ASN A 51 16.86 3.72 27.82
CA ASN A 51 16.48 2.34 27.47
C ASN A 51 15.28 2.24 26.52
N GLN A 52 14.78 3.36 26.00
CA GLN A 52 13.67 3.34 25.05
C GLN A 52 14.17 3.15 23.63
N LYS A 53 13.61 2.15 22.96
CA LYS A 53 13.85 1.91 21.54
C LYS A 53 13.11 2.94 20.69
N PRO A 54 13.60 3.26 19.48
CA PRO A 54 12.86 4.02 18.49
C PRO A 54 11.51 3.38 18.18
N TYR A 55 10.51 4.22 17.92
CA TYR A 55 9.15 3.78 17.58
C TYR A 55 8.51 4.74 16.58
N PHE A 56 7.45 4.30 15.92
CA PHE A 56 6.67 5.16 15.04
C PHE A 56 5.71 6.05 15.81
N ASP A 57 5.73 7.34 15.49
CA ASP A 57 4.59 8.21 15.73
C ASP A 57 3.45 7.78 14.80
N LYS A 58 2.36 7.30 15.39
CA LYS A 58 1.22 6.76 14.65
C LYS A 58 0.57 7.82 13.77
N VAL A 59 0.42 9.05 14.27
CA VAL A 59 -0.28 10.13 13.58
C VAL A 59 0.53 10.56 12.37
N ILE A 60 1.82 10.84 12.57
CA ILE A 60 2.72 11.26 11.48
C ILE A 60 2.82 10.17 10.42
N LEU A 61 2.91 8.90 10.83
CA LEU A 61 3.00 7.80 9.87
C LEU A 61 1.74 7.67 9.02
N ILE A 62 0.55 7.72 9.64
CA ILE A 62 -0.73 7.65 8.95
C ILE A 62 -0.79 8.80 7.93
N ASP A 63 -0.53 10.03 8.37
CA ASP A 63 -0.59 11.21 7.50
C ASP A 63 0.37 11.12 6.31
N ASN A 64 1.60 10.67 6.54
CA ASN A 64 2.61 10.51 5.50
C ASN A 64 2.23 9.44 4.47
N VAL A 65 1.73 8.29 4.94
CA VAL A 65 1.32 7.17 4.09
C VAL A 65 0.11 7.57 3.25
N HIS A 66 -0.93 8.14 3.85
CA HIS A 66 -2.09 8.64 3.12
C HIS A 66 -1.69 9.69 2.10
N SER A 67 -0.93 10.70 2.49
CA SER A 67 -0.47 11.76 1.57
C SER A 67 0.28 11.21 0.34
N TYR A 68 1.11 10.18 0.54
CA TYR A 68 1.81 9.53 -0.57
C TYR A 68 0.87 8.82 -1.54
N PHE A 69 -0.09 8.05 -1.01
CA PHE A 69 -1.02 7.31 -1.85
C PHE A 69 -2.05 8.20 -2.51
N ASP A 70 -2.60 9.18 -1.81
CA ASP A 70 -3.53 10.18 -2.35
C ASP A 70 -2.93 10.91 -3.56
N TYR A 71 -1.62 11.19 -3.54
CA TYR A 71 -0.94 11.79 -4.67
C TYR A 71 -0.62 10.80 -5.80
N SER A 72 -0.32 9.56 -5.47
CA SER A 72 0.31 8.61 -6.41
C SER A 72 -0.67 7.64 -7.06
N ILE A 73 -1.71 7.20 -6.32
CA ILE A 73 -2.56 6.06 -6.69
C ILE A 73 -3.71 6.44 -7.62
N VAL A 74 -4.12 7.71 -7.65
CA VAL A 74 -5.23 8.27 -8.46
C VAL A 74 -5.08 7.98 -9.95
N ARG A 75 -3.86 7.68 -10.43
CA ARG A 75 -3.62 7.32 -11.84
C ARG A 75 -3.93 5.86 -12.18
N TYR A 76 -4.20 5.02 -11.19
CA TYR A 76 -4.32 3.57 -11.33
C TYR A 76 -5.65 3.01 -10.83
N CYS A 77 -6.34 3.69 -9.91
CA CYS A 77 -7.67 3.31 -9.45
C CYS A 77 -8.44 4.54 -8.93
N ASP A 78 -9.75 4.49 -9.04
CA ASP A 78 -10.65 5.54 -8.55
C ASP A 78 -10.96 5.38 -7.06
N GLU A 79 -11.01 4.14 -6.58
CA GLU A 79 -11.32 3.80 -5.19
C GLU A 79 -10.21 2.95 -4.60
N TYR A 80 -9.72 3.36 -3.43
CA TYR A 80 -8.78 2.59 -2.62
C TYR A 80 -9.01 2.86 -1.14
N ASP A 81 -8.52 1.93 -0.34
CA ASP A 81 -8.51 1.98 1.11
C ASP A 81 -7.14 1.56 1.62
N ILE A 82 -6.70 2.20 2.69
CA ILE A 82 -5.41 1.96 3.33
C ILE A 82 -5.66 1.64 4.79
N ASP A 83 -5.23 0.46 5.19
CA ASP A 83 -5.30 0.00 6.57
C ASP A 83 -3.88 -0.20 7.12
N ILE A 84 -3.60 0.45 8.25
CA ILE A 84 -2.28 0.49 8.87
C ILE A 84 -2.35 -0.30 10.18
N VAL A 85 -1.66 -1.44 10.22
CA VAL A 85 -1.65 -2.35 11.36
C VAL A 85 -0.27 -2.39 11.98
N TYR A 86 -0.20 -2.11 13.28
CA TYR A 86 1.04 -2.21 14.04
C TYR A 86 1.24 -3.61 14.58
N TYR A 87 2.48 -4.10 14.59
CA TYR A 87 2.81 -5.41 15.14
C TYR A 87 4.10 -5.38 15.94
N ASP A 88 4.28 -6.39 16.79
CA ASP A 88 5.52 -6.62 17.51
C ASP A 88 6.47 -7.45 16.63
N PRO A 89 7.70 -6.97 16.33
CA PRO A 89 8.60 -7.64 15.38
C PRO A 89 9.14 -8.99 15.88
N ILE A 90 9.08 -9.27 17.19
CA ILE A 90 9.56 -10.53 17.76
C ILE A 90 8.43 -11.58 17.70
N SER A 91 7.27 -11.23 18.25
CA SER A 91 6.12 -12.16 18.35
C SER A 91 5.26 -12.21 17.08
N HIS A 92 5.44 -11.26 16.16
CA HIS A 92 4.62 -11.07 14.95
C HIS A 92 3.11 -10.89 15.26
N ALA A 93 2.76 -10.60 16.51
CA ALA A 93 1.41 -10.35 16.93
C ALA A 93 1.04 -8.88 16.70
N ILE A 94 -0.23 -8.62 16.39
CA ILE A 94 -0.77 -7.26 16.33
C ILE A 94 -0.56 -6.61 17.70
N THR A 95 -0.03 -5.38 17.70
CA THR A 95 0.23 -4.62 18.92
C THR A 95 -0.61 -3.35 18.95
N PHE A 96 -1.13 -3.04 20.13
CA PHE A 96 -1.80 -1.77 20.42
C PHE A 96 -0.89 -0.82 21.22
N SER A 97 0.38 -1.18 21.39
CA SER A 97 1.38 -0.34 22.06
C SER A 97 1.37 1.08 21.52
N ASP A 98 1.54 2.06 22.39
CA ASP A 98 1.75 3.46 22.00
C ASP A 98 3.08 3.69 21.30
N LYS A 99 4.00 2.72 21.41
CA LYS A 99 5.35 2.75 20.84
C LYS A 99 5.59 1.52 19.95
N PRO A 100 5.01 1.46 18.76
CA PRO A 100 5.21 0.34 17.84
C PRO A 100 6.55 0.43 17.10
N GLU A 101 7.27 -0.69 17.01
CA GLU A 101 8.55 -0.81 16.29
C GLU A 101 8.38 -1.28 14.83
N ALA A 102 7.20 -1.79 14.50
CA ALA A 102 6.89 -2.35 13.19
C ALA A 102 5.46 -2.05 12.73
N VAL A 103 5.29 -1.97 11.41
CA VAL A 103 4.04 -1.59 10.76
C VAL A 103 3.81 -2.39 9.49
N LYS A 104 2.55 -2.77 9.28
CA LYS A 104 2.04 -3.39 8.07
C LYS A 104 1.06 -2.43 7.42
N ILE A 105 1.31 -2.08 6.16
CA ILE A 105 0.39 -1.30 5.33
C ILE A 105 -0.37 -2.27 4.44
N ASN A 106 -1.69 -2.28 4.55
CA ASN A 106 -2.60 -3.00 3.68
C ASN A 106 -3.24 -1.99 2.73
N ILE A 107 -3.26 -2.32 1.44
CA ILE A 107 -3.97 -1.55 0.43
C ILE A 107 -5.01 -2.45 -0.20
N THR A 108 -6.22 -1.93 -0.28
CA THR A 108 -7.32 -2.48 -1.06
C THR A 108 -7.66 -1.48 -2.14
N ALA A 109 -7.63 -1.87 -3.41
CA ALA A 109 -7.96 -1.01 -4.53
C ALA A 109 -9.05 -1.67 -5.39
N THR A 110 -10.02 -0.88 -5.82
CA THR A 110 -11.03 -1.30 -6.80
C THR A 110 -10.51 -0.95 -8.19
N LEU A 111 -10.26 -1.97 -9.02
CA LEU A 111 -9.85 -1.84 -10.40
C LEU A 111 -11.08 -1.81 -11.33
N ASP A 112 -10.82 -1.59 -12.62
CA ASP A 112 -11.84 -1.69 -13.66
C ASP A 112 -12.61 -3.02 -13.56
N PHE A 113 -13.90 -2.97 -13.91
CA PHE A 113 -14.83 -4.10 -13.76
C PHE A 113 -15.04 -4.56 -12.31
N SER A 114 -14.83 -3.66 -11.34
CA SER A 114 -15.01 -3.91 -9.90
C SER A 114 -14.15 -5.04 -9.36
N TYR A 115 -12.99 -5.29 -9.99
CA TYR A 115 -12.05 -6.27 -9.49
C TYR A 115 -11.32 -5.70 -8.27
N GLN A 116 -11.43 -6.39 -7.13
CA GLN A 116 -10.73 -5.98 -5.91
C GLN A 116 -9.32 -6.54 -5.89
N TYR A 117 -8.36 -5.65 -5.73
CA TYR A 117 -6.96 -5.98 -5.56
C TYR A 117 -6.51 -5.64 -4.14
N GLN A 118 -5.90 -6.61 -3.45
CA GLN A 118 -5.36 -6.41 -2.11
C GLN A 118 -3.88 -6.75 -2.08
N LYS A 119 -3.09 -5.90 -1.42
CA LYS A 119 -1.69 -6.19 -1.14
C LYS A 119 -1.23 -5.58 0.17
N SER A 120 -0.24 -6.20 0.78
CA SER A 120 0.38 -5.75 2.01
C SER A 120 1.88 -5.52 1.86
N MET A 121 2.40 -4.55 2.61
CA MET A 121 3.83 -4.32 2.80
C MET A 121 4.13 -4.27 4.30
N PHE A 122 5.33 -4.70 4.69
CA PHE A 122 5.81 -4.71 6.06
C PHE A 122 7.02 -3.80 6.16
N TYR A 123 7.12 -3.09 7.27
CA TYR A 123 8.26 -2.26 7.61
C TYR A 123 8.59 -2.41 9.09
N GLU A 124 9.88 -2.51 9.40
CA GLU A 124 10.41 -2.65 10.75
C GLU A 124 11.56 -1.67 10.94
N ILE A 125 11.58 -0.99 12.09
CA ILE A 125 12.73 -0.17 12.47
C ILE A 125 13.87 -1.12 12.84
N ARG A 126 15.05 -0.91 12.24
CA ARG A 126 16.27 -1.69 12.50
C ARG A 126 17.29 -0.90 13.30
#